data_AF-A0A1Y4RGM8-F1
#
_entry.id   AF-A0A1Y4RGM8-F1
#
_cell.length_a   1.000
_cell.length_b   1.000
_cell.length_c   1.000
_cell.angle_alpha   90.00
_cell.angle_beta   90.00
_cell.angle_gamma   90.00
#
_symmetry.space_group_name_H-M   'P 1'
#
loop_
_entity.id
_entity.type
_entity.pdbx_description
1 polymer ?
#
loop_
_entity_poly.entity_id
_entity_poly.type
_entity_poly.pdbx_seq_one_letter_code
_entity_poly.pdbx_strand_id
1 'polypeptide(L)'
;MMAAIKSGDIEAIRSLLHAGHSPNEPQCYHVMIGDWPRDDEASPLELAVLENRMDMVQLLIECGADLTHNPEELLCGSLRSQDLTLFSFLVDVGVRIPATQRDICRLFLHLVDRDEPNVLPILKRMGMDLKQYGGEALRSMASHGNQLLVEYLIQNGADINYHKPDMVFPYASTPVTEAARHNDFSMVRWLVEQGADITIPDKYGDRPYTVAVQNKNQEMSAYLKALEPEEWHNEQEKIRQLMPYKLPAKLVEYLKTGPLRLEFPDQEWVKWAELYSFMDVQEMTWKRKKLLSLMVQMDNYSDYLLLWSPRDKKLWYLDIEHEEFHPLAKWDDFIADPGRYLNGMIEGEFEE
;
A
#
# COMPACT_ATOMS: atom_id res chain seq x y z
N MET A 1 -8.01 36.24 13.82
CA MET A 1 -8.65 35.82 12.56
C MET A 1 -9.40 34.49 12.72
N MET A 2 -8.76 33.48 13.30
CA MET A 2 -9.32 32.13 13.47
C MET A 2 -10.73 32.07 14.06
N ALA A 3 -11.01 32.78 15.16
CA ALA A 3 -12.32 32.71 15.80
C ALA A 3 -13.46 33.15 14.85
N ALA A 4 -13.21 34.20 14.06
CA ALA A 4 -14.16 34.70 13.06
C ALA A 4 -14.38 33.68 11.93
N ILE A 5 -13.32 32.99 11.49
CA ILE A 5 -13.42 31.94 10.47
C ILE A 5 -14.30 30.78 10.99
N LYS A 6 -14.01 30.28 12.19
CA LYS A 6 -14.76 29.18 12.81
C LYS A 6 -16.22 29.54 13.06
N SER A 7 -16.50 30.78 13.46
CA SER A 7 -17.87 31.25 13.70
C SER A 7 -18.62 31.64 12.43
N GLY A 8 -17.97 31.69 11.26
CA GLY A 8 -18.61 32.16 10.03
C GLY A 8 -18.82 33.69 9.97
N ASP A 9 -18.11 34.47 10.77
CA ASP A 9 -18.24 35.93 10.83
C ASP A 9 -17.33 36.64 9.81
N ILE A 10 -17.83 36.75 8.57
CA ILE A 10 -17.10 37.39 7.48
C ILE A 10 -16.85 38.90 7.71
N GLU A 11 -17.76 39.59 8.40
CA GLU A 11 -17.62 41.03 8.68
C GLU A 11 -16.53 41.29 9.72
N ALA A 12 -16.37 40.39 10.69
CA ALA A 12 -15.21 40.43 11.60
C ALA A 12 -13.89 40.21 10.83
N ILE A 13 -13.84 39.30 9.85
CA ILE A 13 -12.66 39.13 8.98
C ILE A 13 -12.38 40.42 8.19
N ARG A 14 -13.39 41.01 7.54
CA ARG A 14 -13.23 42.29 6.83
C ARG A 14 -12.69 43.40 7.74
N SER A 15 -13.25 43.52 8.94
CA SER A 15 -12.83 44.52 9.92
C SER A 15 -11.37 44.33 10.35
N LEU A 16 -10.95 43.08 10.59
CA LEU A 16 -9.56 42.76 10.94
C LEU A 16 -8.60 43.10 9.79
N LEU A 17 -8.94 42.72 8.55
CA LEU A 17 -8.12 43.03 7.38
C LEU A 17 -8.02 44.55 7.14
N HIS A 18 -9.12 45.31 7.29
CA HIS A 18 -9.11 46.77 7.23
C HIS A 18 -8.28 47.44 8.33
N ALA A 19 -8.20 46.82 9.52
CA ALA A 19 -7.36 47.27 10.61
C ALA A 19 -5.86 46.98 10.40
N GLY A 20 -5.49 46.35 9.28
CA GLY A 20 -4.10 46.07 8.90
C GLY A 20 -3.57 44.71 9.35
N HIS A 21 -4.43 43.81 9.86
CA HIS A 21 -4.02 42.42 10.10
C HIS A 21 -3.67 41.72 8.79
N SER A 22 -2.58 40.96 8.78
CA SER A 22 -2.16 40.22 7.60
C SER A 22 -3.12 39.04 7.33
N PRO A 23 -3.55 38.82 6.07
CA PRO A 23 -4.32 37.62 5.71
C PRO A 23 -3.50 36.32 5.82
N ASN A 24 -2.19 36.44 6.04
CA ASN A 24 -1.23 35.33 6.11
C ASN A 24 -0.64 35.13 7.51
N GLU A 25 -1.11 35.88 8.52
CA GLU A 25 -0.62 35.71 9.88
C GLU A 25 -1.02 34.32 10.41
N PRO A 26 -0.06 33.43 10.74
CA PRO A 26 -0.37 32.08 11.20
C PRO A 26 -1.30 32.11 12.41
N GLN A 27 -2.28 31.21 12.41
CA GLN A 27 -3.22 31.07 13.50
C GLN A 27 -2.89 29.78 14.26
N CYS A 28 -2.44 29.92 15.51
CA CYS A 28 -2.23 28.77 16.38
C CYS A 28 -3.57 28.15 16.80
N TYR A 29 -3.69 26.84 16.70
CA TYR A 29 -4.85 26.09 17.19
C TYR A 29 -4.42 24.79 17.84
N HIS A 30 -5.22 24.35 18.82
CA HIS A 30 -5.00 23.08 19.50
C HIS A 30 -5.61 21.95 18.67
N VAL A 31 -4.77 21.00 18.27
CA VAL A 31 -5.19 19.73 17.69
C VAL A 31 -5.06 18.65 18.75
N MET A 32 -6.14 17.87 18.93
CA MET A 32 -6.10 16.67 19.74
C MET A 32 -5.71 15.49 18.84
N ILE A 33 -4.48 15.01 18.95
CA ILE A 33 -4.06 13.74 18.34
C ILE A 33 -3.98 12.71 19.47
N GLY A 34 -5.06 11.96 19.68
CA GLY A 34 -5.22 11.14 20.89
C GLY A 34 -5.29 12.01 22.15
N ASP A 35 -4.54 11.64 23.19
CA ASP A 35 -4.51 12.34 24.48
C ASP A 35 -3.47 13.48 24.56
N TRP A 36 -2.75 13.75 23.48
CA TRP A 36 -1.68 14.75 23.46
C TRP A 36 -2.13 16.00 22.70
N PRO A 37 -2.36 17.13 23.41
CA PRO A 37 -2.63 18.39 22.74
C PRO A 37 -1.36 18.84 22.01
N ARG A 38 -1.49 19.09 20.71
CA ARG A 38 -0.43 19.68 19.89
C ARG A 38 -0.87 21.06 19.45
N ASP A 39 0.03 22.03 19.62
CA ASP A 39 -0.11 23.33 18.99
C ASP A 39 0.28 23.17 17.53
N ASP A 40 -0.65 23.47 16.64
CA ASP A 40 -0.42 23.52 15.21
C ASP A 40 -0.68 24.93 14.69
N GLU A 41 -0.04 25.27 13.58
CA GLU A 41 -0.17 26.59 12.95
C GLU A 41 -0.77 26.41 11.56
N ALA A 42 -1.85 27.13 11.29
CA ALA A 42 -2.45 27.18 9.96
C ALA A 42 -2.61 28.62 9.50
N SER A 43 -2.45 28.86 8.20
CA SER A 43 -2.80 30.16 7.63
C SER A 43 -4.32 30.42 7.78
N PRO A 44 -4.77 31.68 7.83
CA PRO A 44 -6.20 32.00 7.79
C PRO A 44 -6.91 31.36 6.59
N LEU A 45 -6.22 31.25 5.45
CA LEU A 45 -6.76 30.61 4.25
C LEU A 45 -6.96 29.11 4.44
N GLU A 46 -5.99 28.39 5.00
CA GLU A 46 -6.12 26.96 5.34
C GLU A 46 -7.30 26.71 6.28
N LEU A 47 -7.47 27.53 7.32
CA LEU A 47 -8.62 27.40 8.22
C LEU A 47 -9.95 27.62 7.49
N ALA A 48 -10.05 28.63 6.62
CA ALA A 48 -11.26 28.87 5.84
C ALA A 48 -11.58 27.72 4.88
N VAL A 49 -10.55 27.08 4.33
CA VAL A 49 -10.68 25.87 3.50
C VAL A 49 -11.15 24.67 4.31
N LEU A 50 -10.56 24.42 5.48
CA LEU A 50 -10.94 23.31 6.36
C LEU A 50 -12.38 23.42 6.87
N GLU A 51 -12.85 24.65 7.12
CA GLU A 51 -14.23 24.96 7.49
C GLU A 51 -15.18 25.02 6.28
N ASN A 52 -14.67 24.81 5.06
CA ASN A 52 -15.40 24.86 3.79
C ASN A 52 -16.19 26.18 3.58
N ARG A 53 -15.57 27.32 3.93
CA ARG A 53 -16.17 28.67 3.88
C ARG A 53 -15.77 29.40 2.60
N MET A 54 -16.45 29.13 1.49
CA MET A 54 -16.14 29.70 0.17
C MET A 54 -16.05 31.24 0.17
N ASP A 55 -16.97 31.91 0.84
CA ASP A 55 -17.04 33.37 0.96
C ASP A 55 -15.80 33.96 1.66
N MET A 56 -15.33 33.29 2.71
CA MET A 56 -14.11 33.66 3.43
C MET A 56 -12.84 33.34 2.64
N VAL A 57 -12.80 32.21 1.94
CA VAL A 57 -11.71 31.85 1.04
C VAL A 57 -11.55 32.92 -0.05
N GLN A 58 -12.64 33.32 -0.69
CA GLN A 58 -12.65 34.39 -1.70
C GLN A 58 -12.13 35.70 -1.12
N LEU A 59 -12.65 36.13 0.03
CA LEU A 59 -12.24 37.37 0.69
C LEU A 59 -10.74 37.37 1.03
N LEU A 60 -10.23 36.28 1.60
CA LEU A 60 -8.82 36.17 1.99
C LEU A 60 -7.91 36.25 0.77
N ILE A 61 -8.27 35.60 -0.33
CA ILE A 61 -7.52 35.66 -1.60
C ILE A 61 -7.57 37.08 -2.19
N GLU A 62 -8.74 37.73 -2.21
CA GLU A 62 -8.88 39.13 -2.65
C GLU A 62 -8.00 40.09 -1.86
N CYS A 63 -7.76 39.79 -0.58
CA CYS A 63 -6.91 40.56 0.31
C CYS A 63 -5.42 40.16 0.28
N GLY A 64 -5.02 39.23 -0.59
CA GLY A 64 -3.62 38.85 -0.81
C GLY A 64 -3.15 37.68 0.06
N ALA A 65 -4.02 36.73 0.38
CA ALA A 65 -3.60 35.46 0.97
C ALA A 65 -2.58 34.72 0.07
N ASP A 66 -1.56 34.15 0.69
CA ASP A 66 -0.50 33.39 0.03
C ASP A 66 -1.02 32.00 -0.35
N LEU A 67 -1.01 31.71 -1.65
CA LEU A 67 -1.44 30.43 -2.22
C LEU A 67 -0.31 29.40 -2.27
N THR A 68 0.92 29.80 -1.93
CA THR A 68 2.13 28.97 -2.05
C THR A 68 2.60 28.41 -0.72
N HIS A 69 2.05 28.89 0.39
CA HIS A 69 2.23 28.28 1.70
C HIS A 69 1.32 27.06 1.81
N ASN A 70 1.90 25.88 2.00
CA ASN A 70 1.19 24.59 2.14
C ASN A 70 0.06 24.37 1.10
N PRO A 71 0.35 24.48 -0.22
CA PRO A 71 -0.68 24.37 -1.26
C PRO A 71 -1.34 22.98 -1.28
N GLU A 72 -0.65 21.94 -0.83
CA GLU A 72 -1.18 20.59 -0.66
C GLU A 72 -2.25 20.51 0.44
N GLU A 73 -2.11 21.21 1.56
CA GLU A 73 -3.14 21.34 2.60
C GLU A 73 -4.36 22.10 2.10
N LEU A 74 -4.19 23.16 1.30
CA LEU A 74 -5.32 23.88 0.69
C LEU A 74 -6.13 22.96 -0.22
N LEU A 75 -5.46 22.20 -1.09
CA LEU A 75 -6.15 21.30 -2.02
C LEU A 75 -6.75 20.09 -1.29
N CYS A 76 -5.98 19.38 -0.46
CA CYS A 76 -6.47 18.21 0.28
C CYS A 76 -7.54 18.58 1.32
N GLY A 77 -7.41 19.73 1.97
CA GLY A 77 -8.39 20.25 2.93
C GLY A 77 -9.76 20.50 2.28
N SER A 78 -9.77 21.03 1.06
CA SER A 78 -11.02 21.27 0.31
C SER A 78 -11.75 19.97 -0.10
N LEU A 79 -11.03 18.85 -0.20
CA LEU A 79 -11.57 17.54 -0.58
C LEU A 79 -12.26 16.80 0.56
N ARG A 80 -12.20 17.32 1.80
CA ARG A 80 -12.94 16.77 2.95
C ARG A 80 -14.46 16.84 2.79
N SER A 81 -14.95 17.74 1.93
CA SER A 81 -16.37 17.87 1.60
C SER A 81 -16.70 17.14 0.29
N GLN A 82 -17.90 16.58 0.15
CA GLN A 82 -18.30 15.95 -1.12
C GLN A 82 -18.43 16.95 -2.29
N ASP A 83 -18.61 18.24 -2.00
CA ASP A 83 -18.72 19.28 -3.00
C ASP A 83 -17.33 19.69 -3.52
N LEU A 84 -17.10 19.52 -4.83
CA LEU A 84 -15.85 19.89 -5.49
C LEU A 84 -15.76 21.37 -5.84
N THR A 85 -16.76 22.20 -5.50
CA THR A 85 -16.78 23.62 -5.85
C THR A 85 -15.57 24.36 -5.27
N LEU A 86 -15.24 24.13 -4.00
CA LEU A 86 -14.06 24.75 -3.36
C LEU A 86 -12.75 24.23 -3.96
N PHE A 87 -12.64 22.92 -4.18
CA PHE A 87 -11.47 22.31 -4.83
C PHE A 87 -11.25 22.88 -6.25
N SER A 88 -12.30 22.93 -7.05
CA SER A 88 -12.26 23.51 -8.41
C SER A 88 -11.82 24.97 -8.36
N PHE A 89 -12.40 25.77 -7.46
CA PHE A 89 -12.06 27.18 -7.31
C PHE A 89 -10.57 27.38 -6.96
N LEU A 90 -10.04 26.62 -6.00
CA LEU A 90 -8.62 26.69 -5.61
C LEU A 90 -7.67 26.34 -6.78
N VAL A 91 -8.03 25.35 -7.60
CA VAL A 91 -7.29 25.02 -8.82
C VAL A 91 -7.35 26.17 -9.84
N ASP A 92 -8.52 26.81 -9.98
CA ASP A 92 -8.73 27.88 -10.95
C ASP A 92 -8.00 29.18 -10.58
N VAL A 93 -7.90 29.51 -9.29
CA VAL A 93 -7.13 30.67 -8.80
C VAL A 93 -5.61 30.46 -8.80
N GLY A 94 -5.15 29.24 -9.08
CA GLY A 94 -3.72 28.97 -9.31
C GLY A 94 -3.00 28.19 -8.20
N VAL A 95 -3.70 27.59 -7.24
CA VAL A 95 -3.06 26.69 -6.26
C VAL A 95 -2.52 25.46 -7.00
N ARG A 96 -1.24 25.13 -6.79
CA ARG A 96 -0.55 24.01 -7.43
C ARG A 96 0.22 23.22 -6.38
N ILE A 97 0.12 21.89 -6.42
CA ILE A 97 0.98 21.03 -5.60
C ILE A 97 2.40 20.98 -6.16
N PRO A 98 3.42 20.80 -5.31
CA PRO A 98 4.72 20.36 -5.76
C PRO A 98 4.54 19.07 -6.59
N ALA A 99 5.13 19.01 -7.79
CA ALA A 99 5.05 17.82 -8.64
C ALA A 99 5.96 16.71 -8.11
N THR A 100 5.76 16.27 -6.86
CA THR A 100 6.42 15.10 -6.29
C THR A 100 5.47 13.90 -6.30
N GLN A 101 6.05 12.71 -6.30
CA GLN A 101 5.31 11.46 -6.27
C GLN A 101 4.41 11.31 -5.04
N ARG A 102 4.91 11.75 -3.88
CA ARG A 102 4.19 11.66 -2.60
C ARG A 102 2.97 12.58 -2.55
N ASP A 103 3.11 13.81 -3.05
CA ASP A 103 2.02 14.80 -3.01
C ASP A 103 0.89 14.41 -3.98
N ILE A 104 1.24 13.91 -5.16
CA ILE A 104 0.28 13.34 -6.11
C ILE A 104 -0.42 12.14 -5.46
N CYS A 105 0.31 11.19 -4.88
CA CYS A 105 -0.29 10.03 -4.21
C CYS A 105 -1.28 10.45 -3.10
N ARG A 106 -0.88 11.38 -2.24
CA ARG A 106 -1.73 11.93 -1.17
C ARG A 106 -3.02 12.56 -1.72
N LEU A 107 -2.92 13.38 -2.76
CA LEU A 107 -4.10 13.99 -3.40
C LEU A 107 -5.08 12.91 -3.89
N PHE A 108 -4.58 11.88 -4.57
CA PHE A 108 -5.42 10.78 -5.07
C PHE A 108 -6.04 9.95 -3.94
N LEU A 109 -5.34 9.74 -2.82
CA LEU A 109 -5.91 9.09 -1.63
C LEU A 109 -7.09 9.90 -1.05
N HIS A 110 -7.06 11.24 -1.09
CA HIS A 110 -8.21 12.06 -0.70
C HIS A 110 -9.39 12.00 -1.69
N LEU A 111 -9.17 11.42 -2.87
CA LEU A 111 -10.18 11.22 -3.91
C LEU A 111 -10.63 9.75 -4.00
N VAL A 112 -10.13 8.86 -3.15
CA VAL A 112 -10.34 7.41 -3.32
C VAL A 112 -11.81 6.99 -3.26
N ASP A 113 -12.63 7.68 -2.46
CA ASP A 113 -14.07 7.43 -2.35
C ASP A 113 -14.90 8.17 -3.43
N ARG A 114 -14.24 8.69 -4.48
CA ARG A 114 -14.89 9.41 -5.58
C ARG A 114 -15.05 8.50 -6.78
N ASP A 115 -16.30 8.20 -7.08
CA ASP A 115 -16.68 7.42 -8.26
C ASP A 115 -17.25 8.29 -9.40
N GLU A 116 -17.38 9.59 -9.15
CA GLU A 116 -17.97 10.54 -10.10
C GLU A 116 -16.90 11.18 -11.03
N PRO A 117 -17.12 11.21 -12.35
CA PRO A 117 -16.14 11.71 -13.31
C PRO A 117 -15.95 13.23 -13.28
N ASN A 118 -16.74 13.96 -12.49
CA ASN A 118 -16.68 15.42 -12.37
C ASN A 118 -15.34 15.93 -11.80
N VAL A 119 -14.57 15.09 -11.11
CA VAL A 119 -13.23 15.42 -10.62
C VAL A 119 -12.19 15.45 -11.74
N LEU A 120 -12.34 14.63 -12.80
CA LEU A 120 -11.34 14.47 -13.85
C LEU A 120 -11.04 15.78 -14.62
N PRO A 121 -12.03 16.60 -14.99
CA PRO A 121 -11.77 17.92 -15.58
C PRO A 121 -10.99 18.86 -14.65
N ILE A 122 -11.12 18.72 -13.33
CA ILE A 122 -10.38 19.52 -12.35
C ILE A 122 -8.92 19.06 -12.30
N LEU A 123 -8.68 17.75 -12.15
CA LEU A 123 -7.34 17.16 -12.16
C LEU A 123 -6.56 17.53 -13.43
N LYS A 124 -7.23 17.54 -14.59
CA LYS A 124 -6.61 17.93 -15.87
C LYS A 124 -6.08 19.38 -15.86
N ARG A 125 -6.75 20.30 -15.17
CA ARG A 125 -6.31 21.71 -15.07
C ARG A 125 -5.10 21.89 -14.15
N MET A 126 -4.83 20.93 -13.27
CA MET A 126 -3.68 20.98 -12.37
C MET A 126 -2.35 20.77 -13.10
N GLY A 127 -2.35 20.10 -14.25
CA GLY A 127 -1.15 19.94 -15.09
C GLY A 127 -0.03 19.10 -14.45
N MET A 128 -0.39 18.11 -13.64
CA MET A 128 0.57 17.22 -12.97
C MET A 128 1.32 16.32 -13.96
N ASP A 129 2.62 16.08 -13.74
CA ASP A 129 3.40 15.10 -14.50
C ASP A 129 3.14 13.68 -13.97
N LEU A 130 1.98 13.13 -14.35
CA LEU A 130 1.56 11.78 -13.96
C LEU A 130 2.42 10.69 -14.60
N LYS A 131 3.11 11.00 -15.70
CA LYS A 131 4.05 10.06 -16.32
C LYS A 131 5.27 9.83 -15.42
N GLN A 132 5.82 10.89 -14.86
CA GLN A 132 6.98 10.77 -13.98
C GLN A 132 6.60 10.33 -12.56
N TYR A 133 5.45 10.79 -12.06
CA TYR A 133 5.13 10.74 -10.62
C TYR A 133 3.78 10.08 -10.28
N GLY A 134 3.05 9.55 -11.27
CA GLY A 134 1.73 8.93 -11.03
C GLY A 134 1.75 7.49 -10.53
N GLY A 135 2.91 6.81 -10.52
CA GLY A 135 2.99 5.37 -10.22
C GLY A 135 2.50 4.97 -8.81
N GLU A 136 2.84 5.76 -7.79
CA GLU A 136 2.37 5.49 -6.40
C GLU A 136 0.87 5.67 -6.25
N ALA A 137 0.32 6.73 -6.88
CA ALA A 137 -1.11 6.97 -6.93
C ALA A 137 -1.82 5.82 -7.65
N LEU A 138 -1.29 5.36 -8.78
CA LEU A 138 -1.90 4.30 -9.59
C LEU A 138 -1.99 2.99 -8.80
N ARG A 139 -0.89 2.59 -8.14
CA ARG A 139 -0.91 1.41 -7.26
C ARG A 139 -1.90 1.57 -6.11
N SER A 140 -1.93 2.73 -5.45
CA SER A 140 -2.89 3.00 -4.38
C SER A 140 -4.34 2.92 -4.86
N MET A 141 -4.67 3.50 -6.02
CA MET A 141 -6.03 3.46 -6.56
C MET A 141 -6.44 2.04 -6.99
N ALA A 142 -5.51 1.25 -7.54
CA ALA A 142 -5.74 -0.16 -7.85
C ALA A 142 -6.00 -1.00 -6.59
N SER A 143 -5.23 -0.76 -5.52
CA SER A 143 -5.44 -1.39 -4.20
C SER A 143 -6.81 -1.09 -3.60
N HIS A 144 -7.38 0.08 -3.88
CA HIS A 144 -8.71 0.48 -3.37
C HIS A 144 -9.85 0.18 -4.35
N GLY A 145 -9.57 -0.42 -5.52
CA GLY A 145 -10.61 -0.73 -6.51
C GLY A 145 -11.18 0.49 -7.26
N ASN A 146 -10.58 1.68 -7.15
CA ASN A 146 -11.11 2.89 -7.81
C ASN A 146 -10.72 2.91 -9.31
N GLN A 147 -11.50 2.20 -10.13
CA GLN A 147 -11.23 2.05 -11.57
C GLN A 147 -11.25 3.39 -12.31
N LEU A 148 -12.07 4.35 -11.92
CA LEU A 148 -12.14 5.68 -12.52
C LEU A 148 -10.79 6.41 -12.44
N LEU A 149 -10.19 6.44 -11.26
CA LEU A 149 -8.91 7.13 -11.04
C LEU A 149 -7.72 6.32 -11.56
N VAL A 150 -7.78 4.98 -11.53
CA VAL A 150 -6.78 4.13 -12.19
C VAL A 150 -6.77 4.41 -13.70
N GLU A 151 -7.94 4.45 -14.35
CA GLU A 151 -8.06 4.76 -15.78
C GLU A 151 -7.50 6.14 -16.10
N TYR A 152 -7.86 7.15 -15.30
CA TYR A 152 -7.32 8.49 -15.47
C TYR A 152 -5.79 8.53 -15.37
N LEU A 153 -5.19 7.84 -14.39
CA LEU A 153 -3.74 7.79 -14.22
C LEU A 153 -3.04 7.12 -15.40
N ILE A 154 -3.55 5.98 -15.87
CA ILE A 154 -3.01 5.25 -17.03
C ILE A 154 -3.10 6.10 -18.30
N GLN A 155 -4.26 6.72 -18.57
CA GLN A 155 -4.45 7.57 -19.76
C GLN A 155 -3.51 8.78 -19.79
N ASN A 156 -3.05 9.24 -18.62
CA ASN A 156 -2.09 10.33 -18.49
C ASN A 156 -0.63 9.85 -18.31
N GLY A 157 -0.36 8.58 -18.59
CA GLY A 157 0.99 8.03 -18.76
C GLY A 157 1.64 7.50 -17.49
N ALA A 158 0.91 7.37 -16.38
CA ALA A 158 1.43 6.69 -15.19
C ALA A 158 1.82 5.25 -15.53
N ASP A 159 2.93 4.79 -14.95
CA ASP A 159 3.46 3.45 -15.19
C ASP A 159 2.53 2.38 -14.58
N ILE A 160 1.83 1.63 -15.44
CA ILE A 160 0.93 0.54 -15.06
C ILE A 160 1.67 -0.59 -14.29
N ASN A 161 2.99 -0.68 -14.44
CA ASN A 161 3.84 -1.67 -13.81
C ASN A 161 4.69 -1.08 -12.67
N TYR A 162 4.31 0.08 -12.12
CA TYR A 162 5.03 0.71 -11.03
C TYR A 162 5.23 -0.22 -9.84
N HIS A 163 6.48 -0.48 -9.45
CA HIS A 163 6.78 -1.49 -8.43
C HIS A 163 7.92 -1.09 -7.49
N LYS A 164 8.09 0.21 -7.19
CA LYS A 164 9.11 0.62 -6.20
C LYS A 164 8.57 0.50 -4.77
N PRO A 165 9.44 0.19 -3.78
CA PRO A 165 9.03 0.18 -2.38
C PRO A 165 8.72 1.60 -1.89
N ASP A 166 7.70 1.74 -1.05
CA ASP A 166 7.37 2.96 -0.31
C ASP A 166 6.89 2.62 1.11
N MET A 167 6.42 3.62 1.87
CA MET A 167 5.95 3.43 3.24
C MET A 167 4.69 2.56 3.36
N VAL A 168 3.84 2.54 2.33
CA VAL A 168 2.56 1.80 2.31
C VAL A 168 2.77 0.39 1.76
N PHE A 169 3.61 0.25 0.75
CA PHE A 169 3.89 -0.99 0.05
C PHE A 169 5.41 -1.28 0.04
N PRO A 170 6.00 -1.63 1.19
CA PRO A 170 7.45 -1.79 1.35
C PRO A 170 8.03 -2.97 0.56
N TYR A 171 7.18 -3.90 0.15
CA TYR A 171 7.53 -5.09 -0.62
C TYR A 171 7.53 -4.86 -2.14
N ALA A 172 7.29 -3.63 -2.61
CA ALA A 172 7.55 -3.27 -4.01
C ALA A 172 6.65 -4.04 -5.01
N SER A 173 5.39 -4.27 -4.64
CA SER A 173 4.37 -4.89 -5.50
C SER A 173 3.89 -3.97 -6.63
N THR A 174 3.36 -4.57 -7.71
CA THR A 174 2.70 -3.86 -8.81
C THR A 174 1.24 -3.52 -8.48
N PRO A 175 0.61 -2.59 -9.22
CA PRO A 175 -0.82 -2.31 -9.12
C PRO A 175 -1.70 -3.54 -9.32
N VAL A 176 -1.37 -4.41 -10.28
CA VAL A 176 -2.13 -5.64 -10.54
C VAL A 176 -1.98 -6.65 -9.42
N THR A 177 -0.81 -6.73 -8.77
CA THR A 177 -0.61 -7.54 -7.57
C THR A 177 -1.45 -7.01 -6.40
N GLU A 178 -1.53 -5.69 -6.20
CA GLU A 178 -2.36 -5.11 -5.13
C GLU A 178 -3.87 -5.28 -5.36
N ALA A 179 -4.33 -5.17 -6.60
CA ALA A 179 -5.72 -5.51 -6.94
C ALA A 179 -6.02 -7.00 -6.64
N ALA A 180 -5.09 -7.91 -6.98
CA ALA A 180 -5.22 -9.33 -6.65
C ALA A 180 -5.22 -9.56 -5.13
N ARG A 181 -4.42 -8.82 -4.37
CA ARG A 181 -4.32 -8.90 -2.90
C ARG A 181 -5.64 -8.54 -2.22
N HIS A 182 -6.34 -7.55 -2.75
CA HIS A 182 -7.70 -7.17 -2.31
C HIS A 182 -8.81 -8.03 -2.91
N ASN A 183 -8.44 -9.12 -3.60
CA ASN A 183 -9.35 -10.06 -4.24
C ASN A 183 -10.29 -9.42 -5.29
N ASP A 184 -9.90 -8.28 -5.86
CA ASP A 184 -10.66 -7.56 -6.87
C ASP A 184 -10.38 -8.10 -8.28
N PHE A 185 -11.09 -9.18 -8.63
CA PHE A 185 -10.92 -9.82 -9.94
C PHE A 185 -11.34 -8.94 -11.12
N SER A 186 -12.27 -8.00 -10.91
CA SER A 186 -12.70 -7.08 -11.96
C SER A 186 -11.57 -6.11 -12.31
N MET A 187 -10.94 -5.50 -11.30
CA MET A 187 -9.77 -4.63 -11.49
C MET A 187 -8.57 -5.39 -12.08
N VAL A 188 -8.28 -6.61 -11.60
CA VAL A 188 -7.17 -7.43 -12.14
C VAL A 188 -7.35 -7.67 -13.64
N ARG A 189 -8.52 -8.15 -14.06
CA ARG A 189 -8.80 -8.40 -15.48
C ARG A 189 -8.71 -7.13 -16.31
N TRP A 190 -9.26 -6.02 -15.82
CA TRP A 190 -9.19 -4.76 -16.53
C TRP A 190 -7.75 -4.23 -16.65
N LEU A 191 -6.92 -4.30 -15.59
CA LEU A 191 -5.50 -3.92 -15.65
C LEU A 191 -4.72 -4.78 -16.65
N VAL A 192 -4.99 -6.09 -16.69
CA VAL A 192 -4.39 -6.99 -17.68
C VAL A 192 -4.79 -6.61 -19.10
N GLU A 193 -6.06 -6.26 -19.34
CA GLU A 193 -6.53 -5.75 -20.63
C GLU A 193 -5.85 -4.42 -21.02
N GLN A 194 -5.46 -3.60 -20.04
CA GLN A 194 -4.66 -2.38 -20.24
C GLN A 194 -3.15 -2.66 -20.42
N GLY A 195 -2.71 -3.92 -20.35
CA GLY A 195 -1.31 -4.31 -20.57
C GLY A 195 -0.44 -4.38 -19.30
N ALA A 196 -1.04 -4.55 -18.13
CA ALA A 196 -0.29 -4.83 -16.90
C ALA A 196 0.51 -6.14 -17.03
N ASP A 197 1.77 -6.10 -16.61
CA ASP A 197 2.66 -7.26 -16.57
C ASP A 197 2.44 -8.06 -15.28
N ILE A 198 1.76 -9.21 -15.43
CA ILE A 198 1.46 -10.12 -14.32
C ILE A 198 2.66 -10.98 -13.89
N THR A 199 3.81 -10.85 -14.57
CA THR A 199 5.00 -11.67 -14.30
C THR A 199 5.96 -11.03 -13.30
N ILE A 200 5.77 -9.75 -12.97
CA ILE A 200 6.63 -9.00 -12.04
C ILE A 200 6.33 -9.44 -10.60
N PRO A 201 7.30 -10.09 -9.91
CA PRO A 201 7.14 -10.43 -8.52
C PRO A 201 7.50 -9.25 -7.61
N ASP A 202 6.89 -9.21 -6.43
CA ASP A 202 7.30 -8.35 -5.34
C ASP A 202 8.59 -8.89 -4.65
N LYS A 203 9.03 -8.22 -3.58
CA LYS A 203 10.25 -8.57 -2.83
C LYS A 203 10.23 -10.00 -2.26
N TYR A 204 9.06 -10.57 -2.03
CA TYR A 204 8.88 -11.90 -1.46
C TYR A 204 8.67 -12.97 -2.52
N GLY A 205 8.48 -12.57 -3.79
CA GLY A 205 8.21 -13.48 -4.89
C GLY A 205 6.73 -13.54 -5.25
N ASP A 206 5.88 -12.74 -4.61
CA ASP A 206 4.45 -12.72 -4.89
C ASP A 206 4.14 -11.96 -6.17
N ARG A 207 3.29 -12.58 -6.99
CA ARG A 207 2.75 -12.03 -8.23
C ARG A 207 1.24 -12.31 -8.26
N PRO A 208 0.45 -11.71 -9.17
CA PRO A 208 -1.01 -11.81 -9.13
C PRO A 208 -1.54 -13.23 -8.96
N TYR A 209 -0.97 -14.24 -9.64
CA TYR A 209 -1.46 -15.62 -9.51
C TYR A 209 -1.16 -16.25 -8.15
N THR A 210 0.02 -16.04 -7.56
CA THR A 210 0.31 -16.60 -6.23
C THR A 210 -0.62 -16.00 -5.18
N VAL A 211 -0.88 -14.70 -5.27
CA VAL A 211 -1.83 -13.99 -4.42
C VAL A 211 -3.27 -14.49 -4.63
N ALA A 212 -3.69 -14.74 -5.87
CA ALA A 212 -5.00 -15.31 -6.16
C ALA A 212 -5.19 -16.72 -5.55
N VAL A 213 -4.13 -17.54 -5.54
CA VAL A 213 -4.12 -18.86 -4.90
C VAL A 213 -4.21 -18.73 -3.37
N GLN A 214 -3.43 -17.82 -2.77
CA GLN A 214 -3.48 -17.53 -1.32
C GLN A 214 -4.88 -17.06 -0.89
N ASN A 215 -5.51 -16.19 -1.69
CA ASN A 215 -6.89 -15.72 -1.49
C ASN A 215 -7.96 -16.78 -1.77
N LYS A 216 -7.57 -17.98 -2.21
CA LYS A 216 -8.47 -19.10 -2.55
C LYS A 216 -9.47 -18.71 -3.65
N ASN A 217 -9.12 -17.75 -4.50
CA ASN A 217 -9.92 -17.31 -5.63
C ASN A 217 -9.59 -18.15 -6.87
N GLN A 218 -10.39 -19.20 -7.08
CA GLN A 218 -10.21 -20.14 -8.18
C GLN A 218 -10.40 -19.51 -9.56
N GLU A 219 -11.32 -18.55 -9.69
CA GLU A 219 -11.60 -17.89 -10.96
C GLU A 219 -10.43 -16.99 -11.38
N MET A 220 -9.96 -16.15 -10.47
CA MET A 220 -8.80 -15.27 -10.68
C MET A 220 -7.52 -16.07 -10.93
N SER A 221 -7.25 -17.11 -10.12
CA SER A 221 -6.06 -17.94 -10.30
C SER A 221 -6.10 -18.71 -11.63
N ALA A 222 -7.25 -19.24 -12.05
CA ALA A 222 -7.38 -19.91 -13.34
C ALA A 222 -7.15 -18.94 -14.52
N TYR A 223 -7.71 -17.72 -14.43
CA TYR A 223 -7.50 -16.68 -15.42
C TYR A 223 -6.02 -16.30 -15.55
N LEU A 224 -5.36 -15.99 -14.43
CA LEU A 224 -3.95 -15.59 -14.43
C LEU A 224 -3.03 -16.72 -14.88
N LYS A 225 -3.30 -17.97 -14.45
CA LYS A 225 -2.58 -19.17 -14.90
C LYS A 225 -2.63 -19.35 -16.41
N ALA A 226 -3.76 -19.04 -17.05
CA ALA A 226 -3.90 -19.17 -18.49
C ALA A 226 -3.08 -18.12 -19.28
N LEU A 227 -2.66 -17.04 -18.62
CA LEU A 227 -1.87 -15.96 -19.21
C LEU A 227 -0.37 -16.07 -18.92
N GLU A 228 0.00 -16.85 -17.91
CA GLU A 228 1.39 -17.10 -17.56
C GLU A 228 2.04 -18.20 -18.42
N PRO A 229 3.39 -18.24 -18.51
CA PRO A 229 4.09 -19.33 -19.17
C PRO A 229 3.71 -20.70 -18.59
N GLU A 230 3.41 -21.67 -19.46
CA GLU A 230 2.97 -23.01 -19.04
C GLU A 230 4.02 -23.70 -18.14
N GLU A 231 5.31 -23.42 -18.35
CA GLU A 231 6.40 -23.98 -17.57
C GLU A 231 6.32 -23.62 -16.09
N TRP A 232 5.74 -22.47 -15.74
CA TRP A 232 5.61 -22.02 -14.35
C TRP A 232 4.63 -22.86 -13.54
N HIS A 233 3.71 -23.56 -14.23
CA HIS A 233 2.71 -24.42 -13.61
C HIS A 233 3.00 -25.91 -13.87
N ASN A 234 4.19 -26.22 -14.36
CA ASN A 234 4.63 -27.58 -14.64
C ASN A 234 5.47 -28.14 -13.48
N GLU A 235 5.05 -29.28 -12.92
CA GLU A 235 5.74 -29.90 -11.79
C GLU A 235 7.17 -30.33 -12.12
N GLN A 236 7.44 -30.79 -13.34
CA GLN A 236 8.80 -31.21 -13.75
C GLN A 236 9.74 -30.02 -13.82
N GLU A 237 9.27 -28.87 -14.33
CA GLU A 237 10.05 -27.63 -14.33
C GLU A 237 10.22 -27.08 -12.91
N LYS A 238 9.20 -27.15 -12.05
CA LYS A 238 9.33 -26.82 -10.63
C LYS A 238 10.39 -27.69 -9.94
N ILE A 239 10.42 -28.99 -10.22
CA ILE A 239 11.46 -29.90 -9.70
C ILE A 239 12.85 -29.47 -10.19
N ARG A 240 13.00 -29.11 -11.48
CA ARG A 240 14.27 -28.61 -12.02
C ARG A 240 14.70 -27.29 -11.38
N GLN A 241 13.77 -26.36 -11.19
CA GLN A 241 13.98 -25.07 -10.53
C GLN A 241 14.43 -25.27 -9.07
N LEU A 242 13.81 -26.20 -8.34
CA LEU A 242 14.10 -26.45 -6.93
C LEU A 242 15.28 -27.43 -6.70
N MET A 243 15.80 -28.05 -7.76
CA MET A 243 16.93 -28.99 -7.67
C MET A 243 18.16 -28.41 -6.92
N PRO A 244 18.58 -27.15 -7.13
CA PRO A 244 19.70 -26.54 -6.39
C PRO A 244 19.44 -26.43 -4.89
N TYR A 245 18.18 -26.43 -4.45
CA TYR A 245 17.79 -26.29 -3.05
C TYR A 245 17.92 -27.56 -2.22
N LYS A 246 18.13 -28.71 -2.87
CA LYS A 246 18.41 -30.00 -2.20
C LYS A 246 17.37 -30.34 -1.11
N LEU A 247 16.10 -30.10 -1.41
CA LEU A 247 15.00 -30.39 -0.50
C LEU A 247 14.97 -31.90 -0.15
N PRO A 248 14.80 -32.28 1.13
CA PRO A 248 14.62 -33.68 1.51
C PRO A 248 13.38 -34.28 0.85
N ALA A 249 13.43 -35.55 0.48
CA ALA A 249 12.29 -36.24 -0.15
C ALA A 249 11.01 -36.14 0.70
N LYS A 250 11.13 -36.28 2.02
CA LYS A 250 10.01 -36.12 2.97
C LYS A 250 9.39 -34.72 2.95
N LEU A 251 10.21 -33.66 2.83
CA LEU A 251 9.72 -32.29 2.71
C LEU A 251 8.97 -32.11 1.39
N VAL A 252 9.54 -32.58 0.29
CA VAL A 252 8.89 -32.51 -1.03
C VAL A 252 7.57 -33.26 -1.05
N GLU A 253 7.53 -34.48 -0.50
CA GLU A 253 6.31 -35.28 -0.39
C GLU A 253 5.26 -34.56 0.47
N TYR A 254 5.66 -34.02 1.62
CA TYR A 254 4.76 -33.28 2.49
C TYR A 254 4.15 -32.04 1.81
N LEU A 255 4.94 -31.23 1.11
CA LEU A 255 4.42 -30.05 0.41
C LEU A 255 3.48 -30.41 -0.76
N LYS A 256 3.54 -31.66 -1.27
CA LYS A 256 2.65 -32.14 -2.34
C LYS A 256 1.34 -32.71 -1.82
N THR A 257 1.37 -33.44 -0.70
CA THR A 257 0.23 -34.25 -0.26
C THR A 257 -0.14 -34.11 1.21
N GLY A 258 0.72 -33.47 2.01
CA GLY A 258 0.51 -33.25 3.44
C GLY A 258 -0.48 -32.12 3.75
N PRO A 259 -0.93 -32.02 5.00
CA PRO A 259 -1.76 -30.91 5.44
C PRO A 259 -0.94 -29.61 5.44
N LEU A 260 -1.30 -28.68 4.58
CA LEU A 260 -0.62 -27.37 4.50
C LEU A 260 -1.07 -26.41 5.61
N ARG A 261 -2.27 -26.62 6.14
CA ARG A 261 -2.76 -25.92 7.34
C ARG A 261 -2.32 -26.69 8.58
N LEU A 262 -1.43 -26.09 9.34
CA LEU A 262 -0.94 -26.59 10.63
C LEU A 262 -1.75 -25.89 11.73
N GLU A 263 -2.31 -26.67 12.66
CA GLU A 263 -3.13 -26.15 13.76
C GLU A 263 -2.57 -26.62 15.10
N PHE A 264 -2.48 -25.69 16.04
CA PHE A 264 -1.94 -25.87 17.39
C PHE A 264 -2.67 -24.90 18.34
N PRO A 265 -3.99 -25.10 18.56
CA PRO A 265 -4.85 -24.14 19.25
C PRO A 265 -4.51 -23.91 20.73
N ASP A 266 -3.76 -24.84 21.32
CA ASP A 266 -3.33 -24.79 22.72
C ASP A 266 -2.10 -23.88 22.96
N GLN A 267 -1.48 -23.38 21.90
CA GLN A 267 -0.34 -22.46 21.97
C GLN A 267 -0.78 -21.01 22.25
N GLU A 268 0.12 -20.22 22.85
CA GLU A 268 -0.19 -18.86 23.32
C GLU A 268 -0.23 -17.82 22.19
N TRP A 269 0.80 -17.78 21.34
CA TRP A 269 1.03 -16.68 20.38
C TRP A 269 0.49 -16.98 19.00
N VAL A 270 0.98 -18.07 18.41
CA VAL A 270 0.60 -18.55 17.09
C VAL A 270 -0.25 -19.80 17.32
N LYS A 271 -1.45 -19.86 16.75
CA LYS A 271 -2.35 -21.03 16.88
C LYS A 271 -2.48 -21.85 15.61
N TRP A 272 -2.04 -21.28 14.49
CA TRP A 272 -2.05 -21.93 13.21
C TRP A 272 -1.01 -21.31 12.29
N ALA A 273 -0.55 -22.09 11.31
CA ALA A 273 0.26 -21.61 10.19
C ALA A 273 -0.18 -22.28 8.89
N GLU A 274 -0.01 -21.59 7.77
CA GLU A 274 -0.31 -22.10 6.44
C GLU A 274 0.98 -22.18 5.63
N LEU A 275 1.34 -23.39 5.20
CA LEU A 275 2.48 -23.66 4.34
C LEU A 275 2.12 -23.51 2.86
N TYR A 276 3.11 -23.18 2.04
CA TYR A 276 2.96 -23.23 0.59
C TYR A 276 2.78 -24.66 0.10
N SER A 277 2.00 -24.85 -0.97
CA SER A 277 2.06 -26.10 -1.73
C SER A 277 3.41 -26.21 -2.44
N PHE A 278 3.79 -27.42 -2.86
CA PHE A 278 5.03 -27.64 -3.60
C PHE A 278 5.17 -26.74 -4.85
N MET A 279 4.06 -26.44 -5.51
CA MET A 279 4.08 -25.58 -6.71
C MET A 279 4.26 -24.10 -6.36
N ASP A 280 3.85 -23.71 -5.16
CA ASP A 280 3.76 -22.30 -4.76
C ASP A 280 4.96 -21.83 -3.94
N VAL A 281 5.84 -22.71 -3.48
CA VAL A 281 7.08 -22.31 -2.77
C VAL A 281 7.90 -21.29 -3.56
N GLN A 282 8.39 -20.25 -2.87
CA GLN A 282 8.97 -19.07 -3.50
C GLN A 282 10.47 -18.97 -3.22
N GLU A 283 11.28 -18.74 -4.26
CA GLU A 283 12.69 -18.38 -4.10
C GLU A 283 12.78 -16.93 -3.63
N MET A 284 13.59 -16.68 -2.60
CA MET A 284 13.93 -15.33 -2.19
C MET A 284 15.43 -15.19 -1.90
N THR A 285 15.92 -13.96 -1.88
CA THR A 285 17.32 -13.66 -1.56
C THR A 285 17.42 -12.77 -0.32
N TRP A 286 18.12 -13.26 0.72
CA TRP A 286 18.41 -12.50 1.94
C TRP A 286 19.92 -12.34 2.13
N LYS A 287 20.44 -11.10 2.18
CA LYS A 287 21.89 -10.79 2.35
C LYS A 287 22.80 -11.68 1.46
N ARG A 288 22.43 -11.83 0.18
CA ARG A 288 23.09 -12.70 -0.85
C ARG A 288 22.91 -14.21 -0.68
N LYS A 289 22.10 -14.67 0.26
CA LYS A 289 21.72 -16.08 0.44
C LYS A 289 20.44 -16.35 -0.34
N LYS A 290 20.48 -17.32 -1.26
CA LYS A 290 19.27 -17.85 -1.90
C LYS A 290 18.60 -18.84 -0.95
N LEU A 291 17.35 -18.57 -0.60
CA LEU A 291 16.53 -19.34 0.32
C LEU A 291 15.21 -19.69 -0.36
N LEU A 292 14.47 -20.61 0.23
CA LEU A 292 13.13 -20.99 -0.24
C LEU A 292 12.11 -20.72 0.87
N SER A 293 11.15 -19.85 0.62
CA SER A 293 10.04 -19.61 1.54
C SER A 293 9.05 -20.77 1.49
N LEU A 294 8.70 -21.27 2.68
CA LEU A 294 7.81 -22.43 2.85
C LEU A 294 6.47 -22.08 3.52
N MET A 295 6.33 -20.88 4.09
CA MET A 295 5.14 -20.46 4.81
C MET A 295 4.50 -19.27 4.10
N VAL A 296 3.17 -19.37 3.93
CA VAL A 296 2.32 -18.32 3.38
C VAL A 296 2.08 -17.25 4.44
N GLN A 297 1.58 -17.67 5.59
CA GLN A 297 1.13 -16.82 6.68
C GLN A 297 0.97 -17.64 7.97
N MET A 298 0.88 -16.96 9.10
CA MET A 298 0.52 -17.57 10.37
C MET A 298 -0.36 -16.65 11.21
N ASP A 299 -0.92 -17.19 12.28
CA ASP A 299 -1.78 -16.46 13.20
C ASP A 299 -1.05 -15.27 13.83
N ASN A 300 -1.72 -14.11 13.93
CA ASN A 300 -1.30 -12.88 14.61
C ASN A 300 0.00 -12.19 14.15
N TYR A 301 0.79 -12.77 13.25
CA TYR A 301 2.10 -12.25 12.84
C TYR A 301 2.30 -12.33 11.33
N SER A 302 2.63 -11.20 10.70
CA SER A 302 2.89 -11.07 9.26
C SER A 302 4.36 -10.93 8.88
N ASP A 303 5.21 -10.52 9.82
CA ASP A 303 6.59 -10.10 9.54
C ASP A 303 7.62 -11.23 9.69
N TYR A 304 7.16 -12.47 9.81
CA TYR A 304 8.00 -13.64 10.00
C TYR A 304 7.91 -14.58 8.80
N LEU A 305 9.06 -14.97 8.25
CA LEU A 305 9.14 -15.96 7.17
C LEU A 305 9.77 -17.27 7.64
N LEU A 306 9.24 -18.40 7.17
CA LEU A 306 9.83 -19.72 7.37
C LEU A 306 10.63 -20.14 6.12
N LEU A 307 11.95 -20.25 6.26
CA LEU A 307 12.88 -20.32 5.14
C LEU A 307 13.72 -21.61 5.16
N TRP A 308 13.79 -22.32 4.05
CA TRP A 308 14.73 -23.43 3.87
C TRP A 308 16.10 -22.93 3.39
N SER A 309 17.15 -23.29 4.14
CA SER A 309 18.54 -23.06 3.74
C SER A 309 19.12 -24.31 3.06
N PRO A 310 19.43 -24.27 1.75
CA PRO A 310 20.01 -25.42 1.05
C PRO A 310 21.47 -25.68 1.45
N ARG A 311 22.15 -24.67 1.99
CA ARG A 311 23.51 -24.76 2.51
C ARG A 311 23.52 -25.56 3.82
N ASP A 312 22.62 -25.22 4.73
CA ASP A 312 22.61 -25.78 6.09
C ASP A 312 21.70 -27.02 6.19
N LYS A 313 20.87 -27.26 5.16
CA LYS A 313 19.87 -28.35 5.09
C LYS A 313 18.92 -28.35 6.30
N LYS A 314 18.51 -27.16 6.72
CA LYS A 314 17.58 -26.93 7.82
C LYS A 314 16.76 -25.66 7.58
N LEU A 315 15.69 -25.52 8.35
CA LEU A 315 14.87 -24.34 8.42
C LEU A 315 15.57 -23.23 9.20
N TRP A 316 15.28 -22.01 8.78
CA TRP A 316 15.62 -20.74 9.38
C TRP A 316 14.33 -19.92 9.43
N TYR A 317 14.31 -18.90 10.27
CA TYR A 317 13.31 -17.85 10.16
C TYR A 317 13.96 -16.49 9.95
N LEU A 318 13.20 -15.61 9.32
CA LEU A 318 13.54 -14.20 9.15
C LEU A 318 12.44 -13.39 9.83
N ASP A 319 12.82 -12.64 10.85
CA ASP A 319 12.03 -11.51 11.34
C ASP A 319 12.34 -10.31 10.44
N ILE A 320 11.36 -9.90 9.66
CA ILE A 320 11.45 -8.79 8.72
C ILE A 320 11.44 -7.45 9.47
N GLU A 321 10.66 -7.35 10.55
CA GLU A 321 10.51 -6.12 11.33
C GLU A 321 11.85 -5.72 11.96
N HIS A 322 12.58 -6.72 12.49
CA HIS A 322 13.87 -6.50 13.17
C HIS A 322 15.10 -6.79 12.28
N GLU A 323 14.90 -7.22 11.03
CA GLU A 323 15.95 -7.67 10.10
C GLU A 323 16.84 -8.82 10.64
N GLU A 324 16.26 -9.68 11.47
CA GLU A 324 16.97 -10.75 12.16
C GLU A 324 16.79 -12.11 11.49
N PHE A 325 17.87 -12.87 11.36
CA PHE A 325 17.88 -14.11 10.59
C PHE A 325 18.54 -15.23 11.38
N HIS A 326 17.70 -16.15 11.86
CA HIS A 326 18.08 -17.11 12.89
C HIS A 326 17.83 -18.56 12.45
N PRO A 327 18.68 -19.51 12.85
CA PRO A 327 18.47 -20.92 12.57
C PRO A 327 17.29 -21.47 13.39
N LEU A 328 16.47 -22.34 12.78
CA LEU A 328 15.32 -22.94 13.47
C LEU A 328 15.57 -24.43 13.77
N ALA A 329 15.23 -25.32 12.82
CA ALA A 329 15.31 -26.76 13.04
C ALA A 329 15.46 -27.54 11.72
N LYS A 330 15.84 -28.82 11.78
CA LYS A 330 15.71 -29.69 10.61
C LYS A 330 14.23 -29.93 10.32
N TRP A 331 13.90 -30.22 9.06
CA TRP A 331 12.51 -30.46 8.64
C TRP A 331 11.80 -31.52 9.49
N ASP A 332 12.44 -32.67 9.70
CA ASP A 332 11.85 -33.79 10.45
C ASP A 332 11.57 -33.42 11.91
N ASP A 333 12.41 -32.56 12.52
CA ASP A 333 12.22 -32.09 13.89
C ASP A 333 11.11 -31.04 13.94
N PHE A 334 11.09 -30.10 12.98
CA PHE A 334 10.07 -29.05 12.89
C PHE A 334 8.67 -29.63 12.69
N ILE A 335 8.50 -30.52 11.72
CA ILE A 335 7.16 -31.00 11.34
C ILE A 335 6.57 -31.97 12.37
N ALA A 336 7.39 -32.51 13.27
CA ALA A 336 6.93 -33.33 14.39
C ALA A 336 6.24 -32.48 15.48
N ASP A 337 6.63 -31.20 15.64
CA ASP A 337 6.05 -30.27 16.61
C ASP A 337 6.15 -28.82 16.11
N PRO A 338 5.39 -28.44 15.07
CA PRO A 338 5.52 -27.13 14.44
C PRO A 338 5.10 -25.98 15.37
N GLY A 339 4.13 -26.23 16.26
CA GLY A 339 3.63 -25.24 17.21
C GLY A 339 4.71 -24.75 18.17
N ARG A 340 5.54 -25.68 18.71
CA ARG A 340 6.70 -25.34 19.54
C ARG A 340 7.65 -24.40 18.81
N TYR A 341 8.06 -24.73 17.59
CA TYR A 341 9.07 -23.94 16.88
C TYR A 341 8.52 -22.58 16.45
N LEU A 342 7.29 -22.51 15.96
CA LEU A 342 6.70 -21.24 15.53
C LEU A 342 6.43 -20.30 16.70
N ASN A 343 6.02 -20.80 17.87
CA ASN A 343 5.86 -19.96 19.06
C ASN A 343 7.23 -19.59 19.66
N GLY A 344 8.19 -20.50 19.71
CA GLY A 344 9.55 -20.21 20.19
C GLY A 344 10.28 -19.15 19.35
N MET A 345 9.94 -19.01 18.06
CA MET A 345 10.41 -17.89 17.23
C MET A 345 9.96 -16.52 17.76
N ILE A 346 8.71 -16.42 18.20
CA ILE A 346 8.12 -15.19 18.74
C ILE A 346 8.66 -14.88 20.14
N GLU A 347 8.96 -15.92 20.90
CA GLU A 347 9.52 -15.82 22.27
C GLU A 347 11.03 -15.55 22.29
N GLY A 348 11.68 -15.50 21.12
CA GLY A 348 13.12 -15.27 20.99
C GLY A 348 13.98 -16.46 21.42
N GLU A 349 13.43 -17.69 21.49
CA GLU A 349 14.15 -18.88 21.95
C GLU A 349 15.38 -19.25 21.08
N PHE A 350 15.43 -18.72 19.86
CA PHE A 350 16.39 -19.12 18.82
C PHE A 350 17.35 -17.99 18.40
N GLU A 351 17.38 -16.87 19.13
CA GLU A 351 18.15 -15.65 18.80
C GLU A 351 19.67 -15.72 19.14
N GLU A 352 20.27 -16.92 19.24
CA GLU A 352 21.66 -17.12 19.69
C GLU A 352 22.76 -16.74 18.68
#